data_AF-A0A479ZTV9-F1
#
_entry.id   AF-A0A479ZTV9-F1
#
_cell.length_a   1.000
_cell.length_b   1.000
_cell.length_c   1.000
_cell.angle_alpha   90.00
_cell.angle_beta   90.00
_cell.angle_gamma   90.00
#
_symmetry.space_group_name_H-M   'P 1'
#
loop_
_entity.id
_entity.type
_entity.pdbx_description
1 polymer ?
#
loop_
_entity_poly.entity_id
_entity_poly.type
_entity_poly.pdbx_seq_one_letter_code
_entity_poly.pdbx_strand_id
1 'polypeptide(L)' 'MKDEHWQVRKFTLQVLQKTPDQNLLPDLIQALTDEYSDVRKEAAIALGNLDNVDALNAQVEILMKL' A
#
# COMPACT_ATOMS: atom_id res chain seq x y z
N MET A 1 0.78 5.86 8.07
CA MET A 1 -0.52 5.33 7.58
C MET A 1 -1.76 5.85 8.29
N LYS A 2 -1.67 6.53 9.45
CA LYS A 2 -2.86 6.90 10.25
C LYS A 2 -3.11 8.40 10.35
N ASP A 3 -2.46 9.19 9.51
CA ASP A 3 -2.68 10.64 9.48
C ASP A 3 -4.10 10.93 8.98
N GLU A 4 -4.76 11.92 9.59
CA GLU A 4 -6.13 12.30 9.23
C GLU A 4 -6.22 12.84 7.80
N HIS A 5 -5.16 13.52 7.33
CA HIS A 5 -5.10 14.04 5.96
C HIS A 5 -4.67 12.94 4.99
N TRP A 6 -5.56 12.56 4.08
CA TRP A 6 -5.29 11.52 3.10
C TRP A 6 -4.10 11.83 2.20
N GLN A 7 -3.81 13.11 1.93
CA GLN A 7 -2.64 13.53 1.18
C GLN A 7 -1.34 13.13 1.90
N VAL A 8 -1.29 13.23 3.22
CA VAL A 8 -0.11 12.83 4.01
C VAL A 8 0.07 11.32 3.94
N ARG A 9 -1.01 10.54 4.01
CA ARG A 9 -0.97 9.08 3.83
C ARG A 9 -0.47 8.69 2.44
N LYS A 10 -1.00 9.33 1.39
CA LYS A 10 -0.54 9.18 0.00
C LYS A 10 0.95 9.50 -0.15
N PHE A 11 1.40 10.65 0.34
CA PHE A 11 2.82 11.04 0.25
C PHE A 11 3.72 10.08 1.03
N THR A 12 3.27 9.59 2.19
CA THR A 12 3.99 8.56 2.94
C THR A 12 4.23 7.33 2.06
N LEU A 13 3.18 6.82 1.40
CA LEU A 13 3.28 5.68 0.49
C LEU A 13 4.25 5.93 -0.68
N GLN A 14 4.20 7.11 -1.29
CA GLN A 14 5.11 7.47 -2.38
C GLN A 14 6.58 7.52 -1.95
N VAL A 15 6.85 7.89 -0.69
CA VAL A 15 8.20 7.82 -0.11
C VAL A 15 8.60 6.35 0.10
N LEU A 16 7.72 5.54 0.68
CA LEU A 16 7.98 4.12 0.95
C LEU A 16 8.25 3.31 -0.32
N GLN A 17 7.64 3.66 -1.45
CA GLN A 17 7.94 3.06 -2.75
C GLN A 17 9.41 3.19 -3.15
N LYS A 18 10.13 4.21 -2.67
CA LYS A 18 11.56 4.46 -2.96
C LYS A 18 12.49 3.76 -1.97
N THR A 19 11.97 3.34 -0.82
CA THR A 19 12.71 2.65 0.23
C THR A 19 11.91 1.41 0.66
N PRO A 20 11.90 0.35 -0.16
CA PRO A 20 11.13 -0.85 0.13
C PRO A 20 11.60 -1.51 1.44
N ASP A 21 10.69 -1.69 2.38
CA ASP A 21 10.93 -2.35 3.66
C ASP A 21 9.82 -3.38 3.92
N GLN A 22 10.21 -4.65 3.99
CA GLN A 22 9.26 -5.76 4.19
C GLN A 22 8.55 -5.69 5.55
N ASN A 23 9.10 -5.00 6.54
CA ASN A 23 8.43 -4.82 7.83
C ASN A 23 7.15 -3.98 7.72
N LEU A 24 6.97 -3.26 6.61
CA LEU A 24 5.80 -2.42 6.35
C LEU A 24 4.66 -3.17 5.67
N LEU A 25 4.82 -4.47 5.38
CA LEU A 25 3.79 -5.28 4.72
C LEU A 25 2.40 -5.16 5.39
N PRO A 26 2.26 -5.24 6.74
CA PRO A 26 0.95 -5.09 7.39
C PRO A 26 0.34 -3.70 7.18
N ASP A 27 1.17 -2.65 7.25
CA ASP A 27 0.74 -1.27 7.08
C ASP A 27 0.31 -0.97 5.65
N LEU A 28 1.02 -1.52 4.66
CA LEU A 28 0.69 -1.39 3.24
C LEU A 28 -0.60 -2.16 2.88
N ILE A 29 -0.79 -3.36 3.43
CA ILE A 29 -2.03 -4.13 3.27
C ILE A 29 -3.22 -3.34 3.85
N GLN A 30 -3.06 -2.75 5.03
CA GLN A 30 -4.11 -1.91 5.62
C GLN A 30 -4.46 -0.73 4.71
N ALA A 31 -3.47 -0.09 4.08
CA ALA A 31 -3.68 1.06 3.20
C ALA A 31 -4.42 0.74 1.90
N LEU A 32 -4.51 -0.54 1.50
CA LEU A 32 -5.38 -0.97 0.39
C LEU A 32 -6.87 -0.83 0.71
N THR A 33 -7.23 -0.64 1.98
CA THR A 33 -8.62 -0.43 2.42
C THR A 33 -8.94 1.04 2.69
N ASP A 34 -8.03 1.96 2.36
CA ASP A 34 -8.22 3.39 2.58
C ASP A 34 -9.47 3.91 1.83
N GLU A 35 -10.18 4.85 2.44
CA GLU A 35 -11.39 5.46 1.87
C GLU A 35 -11.09 6.18 0.54
N TYR A 36 -9.89 6.75 0.37
CA TYR A 36 -9.47 7.48 -0.83
C TYR A 36 -8.77 6.56 -1.85
N SER A 37 -9.27 6.54 -3.08
CA SER A 37 -8.72 5.72 -4.17
C SER A 37 -7.25 6.01 -4.48
N ASP A 38 -6.84 7.28 -4.34
CA ASP A 38 -5.45 7.69 -4.51
C ASP A 38 -4.52 6.99 -3.51
N VAL A 39 -4.93 6.86 -2.24
CA VAL A 39 -4.14 6.18 -1.21
C VAL A 39 -4.07 4.68 -1.52
N ARG A 40 -5.20 4.06 -1.89
CA ARG A 40 -5.22 2.64 -2.29
C ARG A 40 -4.29 2.34 -3.47
N LYS A 41 -4.27 3.21 -4.47
CA LYS A 41 -3.39 3.09 -5.64
C LYS A 41 -1.91 3.12 -5.24
N GLU A 42 -1.50 4.08 -4.40
CA GLU A 42 -0.10 4.16 -3.98
C GLU A 42 0.31 2.98 -3.07
N ALA A 43 -0.62 2.45 -2.27
CA ALA A 43 -0.40 1.25 -1.48
C ALA A 43 -0.17 0.02 -2.35
N ALA A 44 -0.98 -0.11 -3.42
CA ALA A 44 -0.82 -1.17 -4.41
C ALA A 44 0.55 -1.12 -5.11
N ILE A 45 1.04 0.08 -5.46
CA ILE A 45 2.36 0.24 -6.07
C ILE A 45 3.47 -0.09 -5.05
N ALA A 46 3.35 0.41 -3.81
CA ALA A 46 4.32 0.15 -2.75
C ALA A 46 4.47 -1.35 -2.45
N LEU A 47 3.37 -2.11 -2.43
CA LEU A 47 3.40 -3.56 -2.27
C LEU A 47 4.10 -4.26 -3.43
N GLY A 48 3.83 -3.84 -4.67
CA GLY A 48 4.52 -4.37 -5.86
C GLY A 48 6.04 -4.17 -5.81
N ASN A 49 6.51 -3.06 -5.21
CA ASN A 49 7.93 -2.75 -5.09
C ASN A 49 8.66 -3.57 -4.00
N LEU A 50 7.95 -4.33 -3.16
CA LEU A 50 8.58 -5.16 -2.12
C LEU A 50 9.20 -6.46 -2.67
N ASP A 51 9.06 -6.76 -3.97
CA ASP A 51 9.61 -7.95 -4.66
C ASP A 51 9.41 -9.26 -3.87
N ASN A 52 8.27 -9.37 -3.16
CA ASN A 52 7.92 -10.52 -2.37
C ASN A 52 6.70 -11.22 -3.00
N VAL A 53 6.85 -12.51 -3.30
CA VAL A 53 5.79 -13.38 -3.84
C VAL A 53 4.53 -13.34 -2.97
N ASP A 54 4.68 -13.15 -1.65
CA ASP A 54 3.55 -13.02 -0.71
C ASP A 54 2.78 -11.70 -0.89
N ALA A 55 3.47 -10.60 -1.22
CA ALA A 55 2.83 -9.32 -1.53
C ALA A 55 2.02 -9.41 -2.84
N LEU A 56 2.54 -10.16 -3.82
CA LEU A 56 1.88 -10.41 -5.09
C LEU A 56 0.56 -11.18 -4.91
N ASN A 57 0.54 -12.18 -4.03
CA ASN A 57 -0.67 -12.96 -3.70
C ASN A 57 -1.71 -12.11 -2.97
N ALA A 58 -1.29 -11.27 -2.01
CA ALA A 58 -2.19 -10.34 -1.32
C ALA A 58 -2.84 -9.35 -2.30
N GLN A 59 -2.11 -8.92 -3.34
CA GLN A 59 -2.61 -8.03 -4.39
C GLN A 59 -3.78 -8.65 -5.18
N VAL A 60 -3.63 -9.91 -5.60
CA VAL A 60 -4.62 -10.62 -6.43
C VAL A 60 -5.92 -10.83 -5.65
N GLU A 61 -5.82 -11.19 -4.37
CA GLU A 61 -7.00 -11.42 -3.54
C GLU A 61 -7.78 -10.13 -3.25
N ILE A 62 -7.08 -9.00 -3.09
CA ILE A 62 -7.71 -7.70 -2.84
C ILE A 62 -8.33 -7.12 -4.12
N LEU A 63 -7.69 -7.29 -5.28
CA LEU A 63 -8.25 -6.90 -6.58
C LEU A 63 -9.51 -7.68 -6.97
N MET A 64 -9.67 -8.92 -6.49
CA MET A 64 -10.90 -9.70 -6.71
C MET A 64 -12.06 -9.33 -5.77
N LYS A 65 -11.82 -8.54 -4.72
CA LYS A 65 -12.81 -8.16 -3.69
C LYS A 65 -13.34 -6.72 -3.82
N LEU A 66 -12.81 -5.94 -4.77
CA LEU A 66 -13.28 -4.60 -5.15
C LEU A 66 -14.18 -4.68 -6.39
#